data_AF-A0A1Y5TK70-F1
#
_entry.id   AF-A0A1Y5TK70-F1
#
_cell.length_a   1.000
_cell.length_b   1.000
_cell.length_c   1.000
_cell.angle_alpha   90.00
_cell.angle_beta   90.00
_cell.angle_gamma   90.00
#
_symmetry.space_group_name_H-M   'P 1'
#
loop_
_entity.id
_entity.type
_entity.pdbx_description
1 polymer ?
#
loop_
_entity_poly.entity_id
_entity_poly.type
_entity_poly.pdbx_seq_one_letter_code
_entity_poly.pdbx_strand_id
1 'polypeptide(L)'
;MAETPPERPAPDTGATALRARLNRGPRQSTPKVTLPKSARSGACVAVRAALCHPMETGRRAGDDGQIVPRAIIHSFSCLFNGETVIDVRFEPGVSPDPELVFEAHIDGAAGSVGLFDFAWQDDEGHRFSARVPIDIL
;
A
#
# COMPACT_ATOMS: atom_id res chain seq x y z
N MET A 1 -61.03 14.48 -22.22
CA MET A 1 -60.32 14.40 -20.92
C MET A 1 -59.49 13.14 -20.96
N ALA A 2 -58.21 13.26 -21.30
CA ALA A 2 -57.28 12.13 -21.36
C ALA A 2 -56.33 12.26 -20.18
N GLU A 3 -56.29 11.24 -19.33
CA GLU A 3 -55.47 11.16 -18.13
C GLU A 3 -54.01 10.88 -18.54
N THR A 4 -53.09 11.76 -18.14
CA THR A 4 -51.65 11.61 -18.37
C THR A 4 -51.10 10.47 -17.49
N PRO A 5 -50.28 9.55 -18.02
CA PRO A 5 -49.70 8.47 -17.20
C PRO A 5 -48.73 9.05 -16.15
N PRO A 6 -48.58 8.43 -14.97
CA PRO A 6 -47.60 8.87 -13.98
C PRO A 6 -46.17 8.68 -14.52
N GLU A 7 -45.38 9.74 -14.41
CA GLU A 7 -43.97 9.78 -14.76
C GLU A 7 -43.19 8.78 -13.90
N ARG A 8 -42.47 7.84 -14.53
CA ARG A 8 -41.57 6.94 -13.80
C ARG A 8 -40.43 7.77 -13.20
N PRO A 9 -40.12 7.62 -11.90
CA PRO A 9 -38.95 8.28 -11.34
C PRO A 9 -37.69 7.80 -12.07
N ALA A 10 -36.82 8.73 -12.46
CA ALA A 10 -35.55 8.42 -13.10
C ALA A 10 -34.74 7.43 -12.24
N PRO A 11 -33.99 6.50 -12.83
CA PRO A 11 -33.07 5.67 -12.07
C PRO A 11 -32.04 6.59 -11.39
N ASP A 12 -31.92 6.47 -10.07
CA ASP A 12 -30.86 7.10 -9.27
C ASP A 12 -29.52 6.79 -9.95
N THR A 13 -29.00 7.79 -10.65
CA THR A 13 -27.86 7.68 -11.55
C THR A 13 -26.61 7.67 -10.69
N GLY A 14 -26.23 6.52 -10.13
CA GLY A 14 -24.85 6.09 -9.79
C GLY A 14 -23.94 7.03 -8.96
N ALA A 15 -24.38 8.23 -8.60
CA ALA A 15 -23.58 9.32 -8.07
C ALA A 15 -23.54 9.24 -6.54
N THR A 16 -24.56 8.65 -5.92
CA THR A 16 -24.64 8.46 -4.47
C THR A 16 -23.74 7.30 -4.00
N ALA A 17 -23.57 6.25 -4.81
CA ALA A 17 -22.73 5.10 -4.45
C ALA A 17 -21.21 5.36 -4.65
N LEU A 18 -20.82 6.24 -5.59
CA LEU A 18 -19.42 6.61 -5.81
C LEU A 18 -18.91 7.66 -4.80
N ARG A 19 -19.79 8.56 -4.34
CA ARG A 19 -19.47 9.57 -3.32
C ARG A 19 -19.12 8.98 -1.96
N ALA A 20 -19.70 7.83 -1.60
CA ALA A 20 -19.40 7.13 -0.35
C ALA A 20 -18.03 6.42 -0.33
N ARG A 21 -17.38 6.21 -1.49
CA ARG A 21 -16.05 5.58 -1.57
C ARG A 21 -14.89 6.56 -1.45
N LEU A 22 -15.16 7.85 -1.67
CA LEU A 22 -14.16 8.92 -1.72
C LEU A 22 -14.03 9.71 -0.40
N ASN A 23 -14.93 9.50 0.56
CA ASN A 23 -14.98 10.28 1.81
C ASN A 23 -14.80 9.43 3.08
N ARG A 24 -13.83 8.51 3.07
CA ARG A 24 -13.22 8.08 4.34
C ARG A 24 -12.14 9.11 4.62
N GLY A 25 -12.11 9.67 5.83
CA GLY A 25 -10.94 10.42 6.33
C GLY A 25 -9.64 9.63 6.11
N PRO A 26 -8.46 10.25 6.26
CA PRO A 26 -7.19 9.71 5.77
C PRO A 26 -7.14 8.22 6.04
N ARG A 27 -7.14 7.41 4.97
CA ARG A 27 -7.00 5.97 5.12
C ARG A 27 -5.69 5.81 5.86
N GLN A 28 -5.76 5.42 7.13
CA GLN A 28 -4.55 5.32 7.96
C GLN A 28 -3.56 4.49 7.16
N SER A 29 -2.39 5.07 6.91
CA SER A 29 -1.31 4.46 6.14
C SER A 29 -0.68 3.37 7.00
N THR A 30 -1.46 2.32 7.27
CA THR A 30 -1.08 1.21 8.12
C THR A 30 -0.27 0.24 7.27
N PRO A 31 1.01 0.01 7.61
CA PRO A 31 1.80 -1.02 6.95
C PRO A 31 1.18 -2.40 7.19
N LYS A 32 1.08 -3.19 6.12
CA LYS A 32 0.66 -4.57 6.17
C LYS A 32 1.76 -5.44 5.61
N VAL A 33 2.38 -6.23 6.48
CA VAL A 33 3.44 -7.17 6.10
C VAL A 33 2.94 -8.59 6.34
N THR A 34 3.21 -9.49 5.39
CA THR A 34 2.89 -10.91 5.50
C THR A 34 4.12 -11.72 5.08
N LEU A 35 4.58 -12.58 5.99
CA LEU A 35 5.67 -13.54 5.76
C LEU A 35 5.45 -14.76 6.67
N PRO A 36 6.12 -15.91 6.39
CA PRO A 36 6.03 -17.09 7.25
C PRO A 36 6.48 -16.80 8.69
N LYS A 37 5.86 -17.43 9.69
CA LYS A 37 6.29 -17.24 11.09
C LYS A 37 7.68 -17.84 11.37
N SER A 38 8.07 -18.83 10.58
CA SER A 38 9.34 -19.53 10.72
C SER A 38 9.89 -20.00 9.38
N ALA A 39 11.21 -20.14 9.30
CA ALA A 39 11.94 -20.61 8.12
C ALA A 39 13.22 -21.33 8.54
N ARG A 40 13.71 -22.27 7.71
CA ARG A 40 15.04 -22.88 7.94
C ARG A 40 16.14 -21.88 7.62
N SER A 41 17.27 -21.99 8.32
CA SER A 41 18.49 -21.30 7.91
C SER A 41 18.86 -21.64 6.45
N GLY A 42 19.18 -20.62 5.66
CA GLY A 42 19.51 -20.72 4.24
C GLY A 42 18.31 -20.92 3.30
N ALA A 43 17.08 -20.77 3.78
CA ALA A 43 15.88 -20.84 2.94
C ALA A 43 15.51 -19.47 2.36
N CYS A 44 14.88 -19.47 1.18
CA CYS A 44 14.20 -18.29 0.64
C CYS A 44 12.73 -18.29 1.08
N VAL A 45 12.24 -17.15 1.57
CA VAL A 45 10.82 -16.95 1.91
C VAL A 45 10.21 -15.82 1.11
N ALA A 46 8.94 -15.99 0.73
CA ALA A 46 8.16 -14.92 0.11
C ALA A 46 7.73 -13.90 1.18
N VAL A 47 8.11 -12.65 0.97
CA VAL A 47 7.73 -11.50 1.79
C VAL A 47 6.78 -10.62 0.99
N ARG A 48 5.65 -10.27 1.58
CA ARG A 48 4.64 -9.37 1.00
C ARG A 48 4.52 -8.15 1.87
N ALA A 49 4.79 -6.98 1.30
CA ALA A 49 4.81 -5.70 1.99
C ALA A 49 3.87 -4.73 1.26
N ALA A 50 2.79 -4.32 1.92
CA ALA A 50 1.78 -3.42 1.38
C ALA A 50 1.58 -2.21 2.30
N LEU A 51 1.28 -1.06 1.70
CA LEU A 51 0.97 0.17 2.45
C LEU A 51 -0.27 0.82 1.85
N CYS A 52 -1.28 1.07 2.69
CA CYS A 52 -2.49 1.78 2.29
C CYS A 52 -2.13 3.22 1.93
N HIS A 53 -2.23 3.61 0.65
CA HIS A 53 -1.76 4.92 0.18
C HIS A 53 -2.39 5.29 -1.18
N PRO A 54 -2.85 6.53 -1.38
CA PRO A 54 -3.55 6.94 -2.61
C PRO A 54 -2.68 6.94 -3.88
N MET A 55 -1.37 7.15 -3.75
CA MET A 55 -0.43 7.25 -4.87
C MET A 55 -0.87 8.26 -5.93
N GLU A 56 -1.15 9.51 -5.52
CA GLU A 56 -1.57 10.57 -6.43
C GLU A 56 -0.40 10.93 -7.37
N THR A 57 -0.64 10.71 -8.67
CA THR A 57 0.42 10.73 -9.69
C THR A 57 0.86 12.14 -10.08
N GLY A 58 0.06 13.15 -9.74
CA GLY A 58 0.30 14.52 -10.19
C GLY A 58 -0.20 14.83 -11.61
N ARG A 59 -1.02 13.93 -12.19
CA ARG A 59 -1.50 14.06 -13.58
C ARG A 59 -2.99 14.34 -13.70
N ARG A 60 -3.76 14.12 -12.63
CA ARG A 60 -5.22 14.29 -12.62
C ARG A 60 -5.56 15.77 -12.39
N ALA A 61 -6.55 16.26 -13.13
CA ALA A 61 -7.20 17.53 -12.81
C ALA A 61 -8.24 17.33 -11.69
N GLY A 62 -8.22 18.20 -10.69
CA GLY A 62 -9.20 18.28 -9.63
C GLY A 62 -10.51 18.91 -10.11
N ASP A 63 -11.50 18.94 -9.23
CA ASP A 63 -12.84 19.49 -9.53
C ASP A 63 -12.81 21.00 -9.82
N ASP A 64 -11.76 21.69 -9.36
CA ASP A 64 -11.46 23.10 -9.61
C ASP A 64 -10.71 23.33 -10.94
N GLY A 65 -10.43 22.26 -11.69
CA GLY A 65 -9.67 22.29 -12.94
C GLY A 65 -8.16 22.42 -12.76
N GLN A 66 -7.64 22.48 -11.52
CA GLN A 66 -6.20 22.52 -11.26
C GLN A 66 -5.62 21.12 -11.22
N ILE A 67 -4.34 20.97 -11.57
CA ILE A 67 -3.65 19.69 -11.43
C ILE A 67 -3.45 19.39 -9.95
N VAL A 68 -3.91 18.22 -9.50
CA VAL A 68 -3.67 17.76 -8.14
C VAL A 68 -2.17 17.50 -7.98
N PRO A 69 -1.50 18.04 -6.94
CA PRO A 69 -0.09 17.79 -6.72
C PRO A 69 0.22 16.31 -6.56
N ARG A 70 1.41 15.91 -6.98
CA ARG A 70 1.91 14.55 -6.76
C ARG A 70 2.04 14.29 -5.26
N ALA A 71 1.53 13.14 -4.82
CA ALA A 71 1.70 12.61 -3.48
C ALA A 71 1.79 11.08 -3.58
N ILE A 72 3.02 10.57 -3.75
CA ILE A 72 3.31 9.13 -3.79
C ILE A 72 4.24 8.73 -2.65
N ILE A 73 4.22 7.44 -2.31
CA ILE A 73 5.37 6.81 -1.66
C ILE A 73 6.47 6.77 -2.72
N HIS A 74 7.64 7.35 -2.44
CA HIS A 74 8.76 7.40 -3.38
C HIS A 74 9.89 6.42 -3.01
N SER A 75 9.94 5.94 -1.77
CA SER A 75 10.97 5.01 -1.31
C SER A 75 10.38 3.92 -0.43
N PHE A 76 10.87 2.70 -0.63
CA PHE A 76 10.66 1.55 0.22
C PHE A 76 11.98 0.83 0.47
N SER A 77 12.25 0.44 1.71
CA SER A 77 13.37 -0.42 2.04
C SER A 77 12.97 -1.54 2.98
N CYS A 78 13.61 -2.69 2.80
CA CYS A 78 13.51 -3.83 3.70
C CYS A 78 14.92 -4.28 4.10
N LEU A 79 15.12 -4.41 5.40
CA LEU A 79 16.33 -4.95 5.99
C LEU A 79 16.01 -6.23 6.75
N PHE A 80 16.96 -7.15 6.78
CA PHE A 80 16.93 -8.36 7.60
C PHE A 80 18.17 -8.38 8.48
N ASN A 81 17.99 -8.39 9.80
CA ASN A 81 19.09 -8.30 10.78
C ASN A 81 20.05 -7.12 10.54
N GLY A 82 19.54 -6.02 9.97
CA GLY A 82 20.33 -4.83 9.63
C GLY A 82 20.99 -4.86 8.24
N GLU A 83 20.92 -5.97 7.51
CA GLU A 83 21.40 -6.08 6.14
C GLU A 83 20.29 -5.76 5.14
N THR A 84 20.62 -5.05 4.05
CA THR A 84 19.62 -4.65 3.05
C THR A 84 19.19 -5.84 2.21
N VAL A 85 17.91 -6.18 2.25
CA VAL A 85 17.30 -7.21 1.38
C VAL A 85 16.91 -6.58 0.05
N ILE A 86 16.21 -5.44 0.11
CA ILE A 86 15.80 -4.69 -1.07
C ILE A 86 15.65 -3.20 -0.73
N ASP A 87 16.02 -2.36 -1.70
CA ASP A 87 15.77 -0.91 -1.71
C ASP A 87 15.09 -0.57 -3.05
N VAL A 88 13.91 0.03 -2.97
CA VAL A 88 13.05 0.30 -4.11
C VAL A 88 12.68 1.77 -4.13
N ARG A 89 12.89 2.37 -5.31
CA ARG A 89 12.35 3.69 -5.64
C ARG A 89 11.07 3.53 -6.45
N PHE A 90 10.00 4.14 -5.96
CA PHE A 90 8.73 4.20 -6.67
C PHE A 90 8.61 5.49 -7.47
N GLU A 91 7.89 5.39 -8.58
CA GLU A 91 7.57 6.50 -9.46
C GLU A 91 6.04 6.53 -9.71
N PRO A 92 5.48 7.63 -10.26
CA PRO A 92 4.02 7.80 -10.42
C PRO A 92 3.27 6.77 -11.29
N GLY A 93 3.95 5.73 -11.78
CA GLY A 93 3.32 4.60 -12.48
C GLY A 93 2.83 3.49 -11.55
N VAL A 94 3.14 3.56 -10.25
CA VAL A 94 2.73 2.56 -9.27
C VAL A 94 1.27 2.79 -8.86
N SER A 95 0.50 1.70 -8.78
CA SER A 95 -0.93 1.76 -8.43
C SER A 95 -1.18 2.16 -6.98
N PRO A 96 -2.37 2.71 -6.66
CA PRO A 96 -2.80 2.93 -5.27
C PRO A 96 -2.70 1.65 -4.43
N ASP A 97 -2.49 1.83 -3.13
CA ASP A 97 -2.23 0.76 -2.16
C ASP A 97 -1.07 -0.16 -2.59
N PRO A 98 0.15 0.40 -2.80
CA PRO A 98 1.26 -0.33 -3.39
C PRO A 98 1.61 -1.57 -2.57
N GLU A 99 1.83 -2.66 -3.29
CA GLU A 99 2.23 -3.95 -2.75
C GLU A 99 3.48 -4.45 -3.47
N LEU A 100 4.49 -4.84 -2.69
CA LEU A 100 5.69 -5.52 -3.16
C LEU A 100 5.70 -6.95 -2.64
N VAL A 101 5.99 -7.87 -3.55
CA VAL A 101 6.23 -9.28 -3.22
C VAL A 101 7.62 -9.63 -3.73
N PHE A 102 8.48 -10.09 -2.83
CA PHE A 102 9.85 -10.47 -3.15
C PHE A 102 10.28 -11.67 -2.31
N GLU A 103 11.37 -12.32 -2.71
CA GLU A 103 11.99 -13.39 -1.93
C GLU A 103 13.13 -12.82 -1.10
N ALA A 104 13.19 -13.23 0.17
CA ALA A 104 14.27 -12.90 1.09
C ALA A 104 14.99 -14.18 1.51
N HIS A 105 16.31 -14.19 1.44
CA HIS A 105 17.14 -15.26 1.96
C HIS A 105 17.26 -15.13 3.49
N ILE A 106 17.04 -16.21 4.22
CA ILE A 106 17.06 -16.22 5.69
C ILE A 106 18.41 -16.74 6.18
N ASP A 107 19.32 -15.81 6.45
CA ASP A 107 20.61 -16.08 7.06
C ASP A 107 20.58 -15.96 8.59
N GLY A 108 21.12 -16.96 9.27
CA GLY A 108 21.19 -16.94 10.73
C GLY A 108 21.34 -18.32 11.34
N ALA A 109 21.61 -18.36 12.63
CA ALA A 109 21.72 -19.61 13.37
C ALA A 109 20.35 -20.25 13.57
N ALA A 110 20.26 -21.56 13.37
CA ALA A 110 19.10 -22.34 13.77
C ALA A 110 18.81 -22.13 15.27
N GLY A 111 17.54 -21.89 15.62
CA GLY A 111 17.09 -21.57 16.97
C GLY A 111 17.16 -20.08 17.34
N SER A 112 17.59 -19.20 16.43
CA SER A 112 17.58 -17.75 16.64
C SER A 112 16.33 -17.09 16.05
N VAL A 113 16.06 -15.83 16.43
CA VAL A 113 15.01 -15.00 15.84
C VAL A 113 15.65 -13.98 14.92
N GLY A 114 15.25 -13.98 13.65
CA GLY A 114 15.59 -12.92 12.71
C GLY A 114 14.58 -11.78 12.77
N LEU A 115 15.01 -10.57 12.42
CA LEU A 115 14.15 -9.38 12.42
C LEU A 115 14.13 -8.74 11.03
N PHE A 116 12.94 -8.58 10.47
CA PHE A 116 12.72 -7.72 9.31
C PHE A 116 12.33 -6.31 9.75
N ASP A 117 13.01 -5.32 9.19
CA ASP A 117 12.69 -3.89 9.29
C ASP A 117 12.22 -3.38 7.94
N PHE A 118 11.00 -2.87 7.87
CA PHE A 118 10.43 -2.26 6.67
C PHE A 118 10.26 -0.76 6.88
N ALA A 119 10.56 0.02 5.84
CA ALA A 119 10.34 1.46 5.85
C ALA A 119 9.78 1.94 4.51
N TRP A 120 8.84 2.88 4.59
CA TRP A 120 8.31 3.62 3.44
C TRP A 120 8.43 5.12 3.70
N GLN A 121 8.64 5.90 2.64
CA GLN A 121 8.67 7.36 2.68
C GLN A 121 7.84 7.94 1.53
N ASP A 122 7.02 8.94 1.85
CA ASP A 122 6.19 9.67 0.89
C ASP A 122 6.69 11.09 0.61
N ASP A 123 6.14 11.70 -0.45
CA ASP A 123 6.52 13.04 -0.89
C ASP A 123 6.13 14.15 0.13
N GLU A 124 5.25 13.84 1.09
CA GLU A 124 4.84 14.75 2.17
C GLU A 124 5.81 14.68 3.37
N GLY A 125 6.81 13.79 3.31
CA GLY A 125 7.82 13.59 4.35
C GLY A 125 7.37 12.64 5.46
N HIS A 126 6.22 11.96 5.32
CA HIS A 126 5.83 10.93 6.26
C HIS A 126 6.71 9.70 6.10
N ARG A 127 6.99 9.07 7.26
CA ARG A 127 7.72 7.80 7.32
C ARG A 127 6.86 6.76 8.00
N PHE A 128 6.68 5.63 7.32
CA PHE A 128 5.97 4.47 7.84
C PHE A 128 6.96 3.35 8.06
N SER A 129 6.79 2.57 9.12
CA SER A 129 7.66 1.44 9.41
C SER A 129 6.90 0.26 9.99
N ALA A 130 7.45 -0.93 9.75
CA ALA A 130 6.98 -2.17 10.35
C ALA A 130 8.18 -3.02 10.75
N ARG A 131 8.03 -3.76 11.86
CA ARG A 131 9.00 -4.75 12.32
C ARG A 131 8.32 -6.09 12.45
N VAL A 132 8.88 -7.11 11.83
CA VAL A 132 8.30 -8.46 11.87
C VAL A 132 9.41 -9.47 12.19
N PRO A 133 9.30 -10.19 13.32
CA PRO A 133 10.22 -11.27 13.63
C PRO A 133 9.91 -12.53 12.81
N ILE A 134 10.93 -13.36 12.59
CA ILE A 134 10.81 -14.70 12.02
C ILE A 134 11.67 -15.67 12.84
N ASP A 135 11.11 -16.83 13.19
CA ASP A 135 11.86 -17.87 13.89
C ASP A 135 12.71 -18.66 12.89
N ILE A 136 14.02 -18.73 13.13
CA ILE A 136 14.95 -19.52 12.31
C ILE A 136 15.04 -20.92 12.88
N LEU A 137 14.65 -21.92 12.09
CA LEU A 137 14.63 -23.35 12.43
C LEU A 137 15.96 -24.04 12.13
#